data_AF-A0A455U5X5-F1
#
_entry.id   AF-A0A455U5X5-F1
#
_cell.length_a   1.000
_cell.length_b   1.000
_cell.length_c   1.000
_cell.angle_alpha   90.00
_cell.angle_beta   90.00
_cell.angle_gamma   90.00
#
_symmetry.space_group_name_H-M   'P 1'
#
loop_
_entity.id
_entity.type
_entity.pdbx_description
1 polymer ?
#
loop_
_entity_poly.entity_id
_entity_poly.type
_entity_poly.pdbx_seq_one_letter_code
_entity_poly.pdbx_strand_id
1 'polypeptide(L)'
;MRVVHQASPWRALFNEHGYLDTQALNAPLQHLFSKLSSSQISLTDAYAWQLPLVETLAHYDLPAWRIAQIISDHNALLYRLAIALSLSEMEAQGWGKPPVDYCVLLLGSAARFESLLGPDQDNALIIDDYPDHRHVEIDGFFSH
;
A
#
# COMPACT_ATOMS: atom_id res chain seq x y z
N MET A 1 18.44 -19.72 -0.43
CA MET A 1 17.66 -18.99 -1.45
C MET A 1 18.08 -19.47 -2.82
N ARG A 2 17.27 -20.29 -3.49
CA ARG A 2 17.58 -20.83 -4.83
C ARG A 2 17.01 -19.84 -5.83
N VAL A 3 17.80 -18.83 -6.22
CA VAL A 3 17.40 -17.92 -7.30
C VAL A 3 17.52 -18.71 -8.59
N VAL A 4 16.42 -19.35 -8.99
CA VAL A 4 16.31 -19.89 -10.34
C VAL A 4 16.25 -18.68 -11.25
N HIS A 5 17.31 -18.45 -12.02
CA HIS A 5 17.37 -17.33 -12.96
C HIS A 5 16.28 -17.54 -14.01
N GLN A 6 15.12 -16.92 -13.81
CA GLN A 6 14.07 -16.90 -14.83
C GLN A 6 14.44 -15.84 -15.87
N ALA A 7 14.20 -16.13 -17.15
CA ALA A 7 14.40 -15.15 -18.20
C ALA A 7 13.36 -14.03 -18.05
N SER A 8 13.82 -12.79 -18.17
CA SER A 8 12.96 -11.61 -18.18
C SER A 8 11.83 -11.73 -19.21
N PRO A 9 10.56 -11.41 -18.84
CA PRO A 9 9.44 -11.38 -19.78
C PRO A 9 9.68 -10.49 -20.99
N TRP A 10 10.49 -9.43 -20.84
CA TRP A 10 10.87 -8.54 -21.94
C TRP A 10 11.57 -9.26 -23.09
N ARG A 11 12.26 -10.37 -22.81
CA ARG A 11 12.97 -11.16 -23.84
C ARG A 11 12.03 -11.98 -24.71
N ALA A 12 10.76 -12.11 -24.34
CA ALA A 12 9.73 -12.82 -25.08
C ALA A 12 8.70 -11.87 -25.71
N LEU A 13 9.02 -10.57 -25.82
CA LEU A 13 8.11 -9.56 -26.36
C LEU A 13 7.74 -9.79 -27.83
N PHE A 14 8.62 -10.42 -28.60
CA PHE A 14 8.36 -10.78 -29.98
C PHE A 14 8.45 -12.30 -30.14
N ASN A 15 7.49 -12.88 -30.84
CA ASN A 15 7.53 -14.29 -31.19
C ASN A 15 8.54 -14.56 -32.32
N GLU A 16 8.72 -15.84 -32.68
CA GLU A 16 9.65 -16.27 -33.73
C GLU A 16 9.38 -15.65 -35.12
N HIS A 17 8.17 -15.12 -35.33
CA HIS A 17 7.75 -14.46 -36.56
C HIS A 17 7.88 -12.93 -36.50
N GLY A 18 8.37 -12.37 -35.39
CA GLY A 18 8.56 -10.93 -35.17
C GLY A 18 7.27 -10.17 -34.78
N TYR A 19 6.17 -10.88 -34.49
CA TYR A 19 4.95 -10.25 -33.98
C TYR A 19 5.03 -10.06 -32.47
N LEU A 20 4.42 -8.97 -32.01
CA LEU A 20 4.26 -8.70 -30.58
C LEU A 20 3.50 -9.84 -29.90
N ASP A 21 4.09 -10.42 -28.86
CA ASP A 21 3.47 -11.41 -27.98
C ASP A 21 3.51 -10.90 -26.53
N THR A 22 2.33 -10.58 -26.00
CA THR A 22 2.19 -10.06 -24.64
C THR A 22 1.89 -11.16 -23.62
N GLN A 23 1.77 -12.44 -24.01
CA GLN A 23 1.43 -13.50 -23.06
C GLN A 23 2.49 -13.63 -21.97
N ALA A 24 3.76 -13.77 -22.36
CA ALA A 24 4.88 -13.85 -21.43
C ALA A 24 4.98 -12.57 -20.57
N LEU A 25 4.74 -11.40 -21.18
CA LEU A 25 4.73 -10.13 -20.47
C LEU A 25 3.59 -10.02 -19.46
N ASN A 26 2.40 -10.55 -19.73
CA ASN A 26 1.25 -10.42 -18.82
C ASN A 26 1.17 -11.54 -17.77
N ALA A 27 1.77 -12.70 -18.01
CA ALA A 27 1.65 -13.87 -17.15
C ALA A 27 2.04 -13.64 -15.67
N PRO A 28 3.14 -12.93 -15.34
CA PRO A 28 3.50 -12.65 -13.94
C PRO A 28 2.43 -11.81 -13.21
N LEU A 29 1.94 -10.74 -13.85
CA LEU A 29 0.86 -9.93 -13.28
C LEU A 29 -0.45 -10.72 -13.14
N GLN A 30 -0.82 -11.51 -14.14
CA GLN A 30 -2.01 -12.36 -14.07
C GLN A 30 -1.91 -13.36 -12.91
N HIS A 31 -0.74 -13.96 -12.71
CA HIS A 31 -0.49 -14.87 -11.58
C HIS A 31 -0.62 -14.14 -10.25
N LEU A 32 -0.06 -12.93 -10.12
CA LEU A 32 -0.21 -12.09 -8.93
C LEU A 32 -1.69 -11.79 -8.65
N PHE A 33 -2.44 -11.32 -9.65
CA PHE A 33 -3.85 -10.96 -9.50
C PHE A 33 -4.78 -12.16 -9.27
N SER A 34 -4.45 -13.35 -9.76
CA SER A 34 -5.22 -14.57 -9.44
C SER A 34 -5.21 -14.92 -7.96
N LYS A 35 -4.23 -14.44 -7.20
CA LYS A 35 -4.17 -14.60 -5.73
C LYS A 35 -4.98 -13.55 -4.98
N LEU A 36 -5.35 -12.46 -5.66
CA LEU A 36 -6.05 -11.30 -5.09
C LEU A 36 -7.56 -11.34 -5.33
N SER A 37 -8.09 -12.41 -5.93
CA SER A 37 -9.47 -12.50 -6.42
C SER A 37 -10.54 -12.69 -5.32
N SER A 38 -10.32 -12.23 -4.10
CA SER A 38 -11.39 -12.13 -3.10
C SER A 38 -12.18 -10.83 -3.31
N SER A 39 -13.49 -10.90 -3.12
CA SER A 39 -14.40 -9.74 -3.25
C SER A 39 -14.19 -8.65 -2.20
N GLN A 40 -13.43 -8.93 -1.14
CA GLN A 40 -12.93 -7.98 -0.15
C GLN A 40 -11.47 -8.33 0.16
N ILE A 41 -10.58 -7.38 0.00
CA ILE A 41 -9.18 -7.47 0.42
C ILE A 41 -9.12 -6.85 1.83
N SER A 42 -8.79 -7.64 2.85
CA SER A 42 -8.56 -7.10 4.20
C SER A 42 -7.26 -6.29 4.24
N LEU A 43 -7.05 -5.47 5.27
CA LEU A 43 -5.78 -4.76 5.46
C LEU A 43 -4.59 -5.74 5.53
N THR A 44 -4.80 -6.91 6.15
CA THR A 44 -3.80 -7.98 6.24
C THR A 44 -3.48 -8.57 4.87
N ASP A 45 -4.50 -8.84 4.05
CA ASP A 45 -4.29 -9.35 2.69
C ASP A 45 -3.57 -8.31 1.82
N ALA A 46 -3.97 -7.05 1.98
CA ALA A 46 -3.33 -5.90 1.36
C ALA A 46 -1.92 -5.62 1.93
N TYR A 47 -1.50 -6.19 3.04
CA TYR A 47 -0.11 -6.15 3.43
C TYR A 47 0.66 -7.35 2.86
N ALA A 48 0.06 -8.54 2.92
CA ALA A 48 0.68 -9.80 2.53
C ALA A 48 1.12 -9.88 1.06
N TRP A 49 0.43 -9.18 0.14
CA TRP A 49 0.80 -9.15 -1.28
C TRP A 49 2.05 -8.33 -1.64
N GLN A 50 2.63 -7.55 -0.71
CA GLN A 50 3.81 -6.72 -1.02
C GLN A 50 5.00 -7.55 -1.50
N LEU A 51 5.29 -8.68 -0.84
CA LEU A 51 6.40 -9.54 -1.25
C LEU A 51 6.17 -10.14 -2.66
N PRO A 52 5.03 -10.81 -2.95
CA PRO A 52 4.72 -11.26 -4.31
C PRO A 52 4.75 -10.15 -5.38
N LEU A 53 4.33 -8.93 -5.02
CA LEU A 53 4.41 -7.77 -5.91
C LEU A 53 5.87 -7.42 -6.21
N VAL A 54 6.72 -7.31 -5.18
CA VAL A 54 8.17 -7.02 -5.35
C VAL A 54 8.85 -8.09 -6.20
N GLU A 55 8.57 -9.37 -5.94
CA GLU A 55 9.10 -10.48 -6.75
C GLU A 55 8.70 -10.36 -8.23
N THR A 56 7.43 -10.00 -8.47
CA THR A 56 6.90 -9.79 -9.83
C THR A 56 7.57 -8.60 -10.52
N LEU A 57 7.71 -7.47 -9.84
CA LEU A 57 8.36 -6.26 -10.39
C LEU A 57 9.86 -6.49 -10.64
N ALA A 58 10.54 -7.22 -9.76
CA ALA A 58 11.92 -7.62 -9.96
C ALA A 58 12.08 -8.58 -11.16
N HIS A 59 11.11 -9.47 -11.38
CA HIS A 59 11.09 -10.33 -12.57
C HIS A 59 10.92 -9.54 -13.88
N TYR A 60 10.26 -8.39 -13.84
CA TYR A 60 10.22 -7.41 -14.93
C TYR A 60 11.46 -6.50 -15.00
N ASP A 61 12.55 -6.81 -14.28
CA ASP A 61 13.77 -6.00 -14.24
C ASP A 61 13.53 -4.51 -13.89
N LEU A 62 12.49 -4.20 -13.10
CA LEU A 62 12.34 -2.84 -12.61
C LEU A 62 13.50 -2.50 -11.66
N PRO A 63 14.08 -1.29 -11.77
CA PRO A 63 15.16 -0.91 -10.88
C PRO A 63 14.62 -0.76 -9.45
N ALA A 64 15.46 -1.09 -8.46
CA ALA A 64 15.05 -1.13 -7.05
C ALA A 64 14.43 0.17 -6.54
N TRP A 65 14.94 1.33 -6.95
CA TRP A 65 14.36 2.63 -6.60
C TRP A 65 12.94 2.81 -7.15
N ARG A 66 12.60 2.19 -8.28
CA ARG A 66 11.23 2.23 -8.82
C ARG A 66 10.30 1.35 -8.01
N ILE A 67 10.76 0.17 -7.62
CA ILE A 67 10.03 -0.75 -6.74
C ILE A 67 9.75 -0.09 -5.39
N ALA A 68 10.73 0.61 -4.81
CA ALA A 68 10.56 1.33 -3.54
C ALA A 68 9.45 2.41 -3.61
N GLN A 69 9.36 3.16 -4.71
CA GLN A 69 8.26 4.12 -4.88
C GLN A 69 6.90 3.43 -4.94
N ILE A 70 6.79 2.31 -5.66
CA ILE A 70 5.53 1.54 -5.74
C ILE A 70 5.13 0.99 -4.36
N ILE A 71 6.09 0.48 -3.58
CA ILE A 71 5.84 0.04 -2.21
C ILE A 71 5.39 1.21 -1.33
N SER A 72 5.98 2.39 -1.50
CA SER A 72 5.61 3.60 -0.74
C SER A 72 4.18 4.06 -1.07
N ASP A 73 3.79 4.07 -2.34
CA ASP A 73 2.43 4.40 -2.77
C ASP A 73 1.41 3.40 -2.21
N HIS A 74 1.79 2.13 -2.20
CA HIS A 74 0.97 1.08 -1.63
C HIS A 74 0.84 1.21 -0.10
N ASN A 75 1.91 1.54 0.63
CA ASN A 75 1.82 1.88 2.05
C ASN A 75 0.87 3.04 2.30
N ALA A 76 0.90 4.08 1.45
CA ALA A 76 -0.04 5.20 1.57
C ALA A 76 -1.51 4.77 1.36
N LEU A 77 -1.76 3.78 0.50
CA LEU A 77 -3.09 3.16 0.39
C LEU A 77 -3.47 2.40 1.67
N LEU A 78 -2.56 1.63 2.25
CA LEU A 78 -2.81 0.91 3.50
C LEU A 78 -3.17 1.85 4.65
N TYR A 79 -2.47 2.99 4.78
CA TYR A 79 -2.82 4.03 5.75
C TYR A 79 -4.25 4.55 5.54
N ARG A 80 -4.64 4.87 4.31
CA ARG A 80 -6.01 5.34 4.01
C ARG A 80 -7.06 4.29 4.38
N LEU A 81 -6.80 3.02 4.08
CA LEU A 81 -7.70 1.92 4.44
C LEU A 81 -7.78 1.74 5.97
N ALA A 82 -6.65 1.76 6.66
CA ALA A 82 -6.59 1.64 8.12
C ALA A 82 -7.36 2.77 8.82
N ILE A 83 -7.18 4.02 8.36
CA ILE A 83 -7.92 5.18 8.87
C ILE A 83 -9.43 5.00 8.65
N ALA A 84 -9.85 4.61 7.44
CA ALA A 84 -11.26 4.41 7.13
C ALA A 84 -11.90 3.30 7.98
N LEU A 85 -11.17 2.20 8.20
CA LEU A 85 -11.60 1.10 9.06
C LEU A 85 -11.73 1.53 10.52
N SER A 86 -10.72 2.24 11.05
CA SER A 86 -10.73 2.77 12.43
C SER A 86 -11.89 3.74 12.65
N LEU A 87 -12.11 4.70 11.74
CA LEU A 87 -13.26 5.60 11.83
C LEU A 87 -14.60 4.87 11.79
N SER A 88 -14.74 3.87 10.92
CA SER A 88 -15.97 3.07 10.82
C SER A 88 -16.24 2.30 12.12
N GLU A 89 -15.18 1.78 12.73
CA GLU A 89 -15.26 1.08 14.01
C GLU A 89 -15.61 2.02 15.16
N MET A 90 -14.97 3.19 15.25
CA MET A 90 -15.29 4.22 16.23
C MET A 90 -16.75 4.69 16.11
N GLU A 91 -17.24 4.92 14.89
CA GLU A 91 -18.64 5.28 14.65
C GLU A 91 -19.59 4.17 15.12
N ALA A 92 -19.28 2.90 14.83
CA ALA A 92 -20.06 1.75 15.27
C ALA A 92 -20.07 1.56 16.81
N GLN A 93 -19.00 1.97 17.49
CA GLN A 93 -18.90 1.99 18.95
C GLN A 93 -19.59 3.20 19.60
N GLY A 94 -20.14 4.11 18.81
CA GLY A 94 -20.91 5.27 19.30
C GLY A 94 -20.10 6.54 19.53
N TRP A 95 -18.83 6.59 19.11
CA TRP A 95 -18.02 7.81 19.17
C TRP A 95 -18.48 8.88 18.17
N GLY A 96 -19.20 8.48 17.13
CA GLY A 96 -19.64 9.36 16.05
C GLY A 96 -18.52 9.68 15.06
N LYS A 97 -18.65 10.81 14.36
CA LYS A 97 -17.67 11.29 13.37
C LYS A 97 -16.59 12.14 14.05
N PRO A 98 -15.41 12.32 13.41
CA PRO A 98 -14.40 13.26 13.88
C PRO A 98 -15.01 14.63 14.22
N PRO A 99 -14.80 15.15 15.45
CA PRO A 99 -15.48 16.35 15.94
C PRO A 99 -14.94 17.66 15.33
N VAL A 100 -13.78 17.58 14.68
CA VAL A 100 -13.09 18.64 13.93
C VAL A 100 -12.31 18.03 12.76
N ASP A 101 -11.87 18.87 11.83
CA ASP A 101 -11.02 18.46 10.73
C ASP A 101 -9.65 17.97 11.24
N TYR A 102 -9.04 17.06 10.49
CA TYR A 102 -7.74 16.50 10.81
C TYR A 102 -6.98 16.09 9.55
N CYS A 103 -5.67 15.93 9.69
CA CYS A 103 -4.79 15.47 8.63
C CYS A 103 -3.79 14.45 9.17
N VAL A 104 -3.71 13.28 8.54
CA VAL A 104 -2.65 12.30 8.80
C VAL A 104 -1.50 12.54 7.84
N LEU A 105 -0.30 12.71 8.38
CA LEU A 105 0.93 12.85 7.64
C LEU A 105 1.70 11.55 7.65
N LEU A 106 2.13 11.11 6.47
CA LEU A 106 3.17 10.09 6.34
C LEU A 106 4.53 10.77 6.40
N LEU A 107 5.45 10.19 7.16
CA LEU A 107 6.78 10.74 7.38
C LEU A 107 7.85 9.72 6.96
N GLY A 108 9.12 10.05 7.20
CA GLY A 108 10.22 9.11 7.03
C GLY A 108 10.35 8.56 5.61
N SER A 109 10.61 7.25 5.51
CA SER A 109 10.85 6.58 4.22
C SER A 109 9.64 6.59 3.30
N ALA A 110 8.42 6.51 3.85
CA ALA A 110 7.19 6.56 3.08
C ALA A 110 7.03 7.92 2.38
N ALA A 111 7.32 9.03 3.10
CA ALA A 111 7.24 10.38 2.54
C ALA A 111 8.30 10.67 1.46
N ARG A 112 9.46 9.99 1.51
CA ARG A 112 10.52 10.11 0.50
C ARG A 112 10.38 9.13 -0.67
N PHE A 113 9.35 8.28 -0.64
CA PHE A 113 9.13 7.22 -1.62
C PHE A 113 10.27 6.18 -1.66
N GLU A 114 10.83 5.88 -0.48
CA GLU A 114 11.98 5.00 -0.29
C GLU A 114 11.65 3.79 0.60
N SER A 115 10.37 3.48 0.82
CA SER A 115 9.98 2.34 1.65
C SER A 115 10.44 1.00 1.07
N LEU A 116 11.02 0.17 1.93
CA LEU A 116 11.30 -1.24 1.67
C LEU A 116 10.16 -2.13 2.20
N LEU A 117 10.31 -3.44 2.12
CA LEU A 117 9.39 -4.39 2.75
C LEU A 117 9.50 -4.30 4.28
N GLY A 118 8.36 -4.26 4.97
CA GLY A 118 8.29 -4.10 6.42
C GLY A 118 8.91 -2.80 6.95
N PRO A 119 8.55 -1.62 6.40
CA PRO A 119 9.13 -0.36 6.83
C PRO A 119 8.56 0.08 8.20
N ASP A 120 9.33 0.92 8.90
CA ASP A 120 8.83 1.64 10.06
C ASP A 120 7.63 2.51 9.68
N GLN A 121 6.67 2.63 10.61
CA GLN A 121 5.43 3.39 10.44
C GLN A 121 5.60 4.79 11.06
N ASP A 122 6.33 5.66 10.35
CA ASP A 122 6.51 7.05 10.76
C ASP A 122 5.30 7.88 10.30
N ASN A 123 4.44 8.30 11.23
CA ASN A 123 3.30 9.16 10.93
C ASN A 123 3.07 10.24 12.00
N ALA A 124 2.34 11.28 11.61
CA ALA A 124 1.84 12.32 12.52
C ALA A 124 0.36 12.60 12.25
N LEU A 125 -0.31 13.17 13.24
CA LEU A 125 -1.69 13.62 13.16
C LEU A 125 -1.71 15.12 13.48
N ILE A 126 -2.30 15.90 12.58
CA ILE A 126 -2.64 17.31 12.80
C ILE A 126 -4.15 17.37 13.04
N ILE A 127 -4.56 18.01 14.12
CA ILE A 127 -5.95 18.25 14.47
C ILE A 127 -6.17 19.75 14.29
N ASP A 128 -7.29 20.14 13.67
CA ASP A 128 -7.62 21.55 13.43
C ASP A 128 -7.80 22.33 14.74
N ASP A 129 -7.73 23.65 14.68
CA ASP A 129 -7.91 24.52 15.84
C ASP A 129 -9.31 24.34 16.44
N TYR A 130 -9.39 24.34 17.77
CA TYR A 130 -10.65 24.24 18.51
C TYR A 130 -10.59 25.04 19.81
N PRO A 131 -11.73 25.45 20.37
CA PRO A 131 -11.73 26.19 21.63
C PRO A 131 -11.38 25.29 22.82
N ASP A 132 -10.60 25.82 23.78
CA ASP A 132 -10.08 25.08 24.95
C ASP A 132 -11.14 24.27 25.72
N HIS A 133 -12.37 24.78 25.84
CA HIS A 133 -13.43 24.10 26.58
C HIS A 133 -13.88 22.77 25.94
N ARG A 134 -13.53 22.51 24.67
CA ARG A 134 -13.76 21.24 23.96
C ARG A 134 -12.56 20.30 23.96
N HIS A 135 -11.43 20.68 24.58
CA HIS A 135 -10.20 19.90 24.53
C HIS A 135 -10.39 18.45 25.00
N VAL A 136 -11.11 18.22 26.10
CA VAL A 136 -11.37 16.86 26.63
C VAL A 136 -12.17 15.99 25.65
N GLU A 137 -13.14 16.58 24.94
CA GLU A 137 -13.95 15.88 23.93
C GLU A 137 -13.10 15.49 22.72
N ILE A 138 -12.33 16.45 22.19
CA ILE A 138 -11.58 16.29 20.95
C ILE A 138 -10.35 15.41 21.16
N ASP A 139 -9.57 15.65 22.22
CA ASP A 139 -8.43 14.80 22.59
C ASP A 139 -8.87 13.37 22.91
N GLY A 140 -10.03 13.23 23.57
CA GLY A 140 -10.63 11.92 23.84
C GLY A 140 -10.98 11.14 22.58
N PHE A 141 -11.47 11.81 21.53
CA PHE A 141 -11.76 11.17 20.24
C PHE A 141 -10.47 10.70 19.55
N PHE A 142 -9.44 11.55 19.45
CA PHE A 142 -8.23 11.23 18.68
C PHE A 142 -7.18 10.40 19.42
N SER A 143 -7.39 10.12 20.71
CA SER A 143 -6.51 9.27 21.53
C SER A 143 -7.01 7.83 21.71
N HIS A 144 -8.14 7.46 21.10
CA HIS A 144 -8.70 6.11 21.16
C HIS A 144 -8.10 5.18 20.10
#